data_AF-A0A5J5CZ82-F1
#
_entry.id   AF-A0A5J5CZ82-F1
#
_cell.length_a   1.000
_cell.length_b   1.000
_cell.length_c   1.000
_cell.angle_alpha   90.00
_cell.angle_beta   90.00
_cell.angle_gamma   90.00
#
_symmetry.space_group_name_H-M   'P 1'
#
loop_
_entity.id
_entity.type
_entity.pdbx_description
1 polymer ?
#
loop_
_entity_poly.entity_id
_entity_poly.type
_entity_poly.pdbx_seq_one_letter_code
_entity_poly.pdbx_strand_id
1 'polypeptide(L)'
;YYGELRPSEQPSSTRGRSSTSFISAEPSSKSCSERRSGKSGTHLPNRMKSQYQVVGGIVSPVSDGYGKQGLVLAKHRIAMAKLALQSSNWVTVDEWESQQPDWTETEYEQSTGMNDDFCGNTTPLSSPCPQLKLLCGADFLDTFKIPGLWRDDHVEEVVGRFGLVCVSRGGLQPERAVHESDTLSRRRHNIFLVREWVKNETSATEVRRALRRNLSVKYLIPDSVIEYIHQHNLYTDDSERRNKGTVLRPLAKQVQPVKSLDG
;
A
#
# COMPACT_ATOMS: atom_id res chain seq x y z
N TYR A 1 22.38 -12.99 -32.11
CA TYR A 1 21.33 -13.94 -31.67
C TYR A 1 20.62 -13.34 -30.46
N TYR A 2 19.70 -12.40 -30.68
CA TYR A 2 18.76 -11.97 -29.65
C TYR A 2 17.61 -12.96 -29.66
N GLY A 3 17.59 -13.85 -28.67
CA GLY A 3 16.50 -14.80 -28.47
C GLY A 3 15.29 -14.07 -27.90
N GLU A 4 14.19 -14.06 -28.64
CA GLU A 4 12.87 -13.70 -28.14
C GLU A 4 12.53 -14.59 -26.93
N LEU A 5 12.29 -13.96 -25.78
CA LEU A 5 11.77 -14.64 -24.60
C LEU A 5 10.36 -15.15 -24.91
N ARG A 6 10.19 -16.47 -24.88
CA ARG A 6 8.91 -17.14 -25.13
C ARG A 6 7.86 -16.74 -24.09
N PRO A 7 6.57 -16.63 -24.46
CA PRO A 7 5.47 -16.24 -23.54
C PRO A 7 5.14 -17.20 -22.38
N SER A 8 5.96 -18.23 -22.11
CA SER A 8 5.63 -19.32 -21.18
C SER A 8 6.22 -19.18 -19.77
N GLU A 9 6.97 -18.11 -19.47
CA GLU A 9 7.60 -17.89 -18.14
C GLU A 9 7.02 -16.68 -17.38
N GLN A 10 5.72 -16.38 -17.57
CA GLN A 10 5.04 -15.42 -16.69
C GLN A 10 4.74 -16.12 -15.35
N PRO A 11 5.29 -15.65 -14.21
CA PRO A 11 5.04 -16.28 -12.91
C PRO A 11 3.55 -16.29 -12.60
N SER A 12 3.02 -17.47 -12.24
CA SER A 12 1.60 -17.80 -12.07
C SER A 12 0.89 -17.12 -10.88
N SER A 13 1.41 -15.98 -10.42
CA SER A 13 0.84 -15.14 -9.37
C SER A 13 1.66 -13.86 -9.33
N THR A 14 1.47 -12.95 -10.29
CA THR A 14 1.98 -11.58 -10.15
C THR A 14 1.38 -11.00 -8.88
N ARG A 15 2.19 -10.87 -7.82
CA ARG A 15 1.82 -10.27 -6.52
C ARG A 15 1.54 -8.79 -6.74
N GLY A 16 0.37 -8.48 -7.30
CA GLY A 16 -0.09 -7.13 -7.48
C GLY A 16 -0.67 -6.55 -6.19
N ARG A 17 -0.72 -5.24 -6.09
CA ARG A 17 -1.33 -4.51 -4.97
C ARG A 17 -2.86 -4.61 -5.01
N SER A 18 -3.52 -4.63 -3.86
CA SER A 18 -4.99 -4.52 -3.77
C SER A 18 -5.47 -3.23 -3.08
N SER A 19 -4.58 -2.57 -2.34
CA SER A 19 -4.78 -1.27 -1.72
C SER A 19 -3.44 -0.63 -1.39
N THR A 20 -3.46 0.68 -1.33
CA THR A 20 -2.42 1.58 -0.86
C THR A 20 -2.70 1.95 0.58
N SER A 21 -1.66 2.03 1.42
CA SER A 21 -1.82 2.44 2.81
C SER A 21 -0.77 3.48 3.15
N PHE A 22 -1.19 4.54 3.80
CA PHE A 22 -0.32 5.64 4.20
C PHE A 22 -0.44 5.88 5.70
N ILE A 23 0.65 6.41 6.26
CA ILE A 23 0.69 6.96 7.60
C ILE A 23 1.06 8.44 7.48
N SER A 24 0.26 9.29 8.11
CA SER A 24 0.57 10.71 8.28
C SER A 24 1.25 10.89 9.64
N ALA A 25 2.44 11.49 9.64
CA ALA A 25 3.25 11.67 10.84
C ALA A 25 3.92 13.05 10.89
N GLU A 26 3.86 13.69 12.04
CA GLU A 26 4.48 14.99 12.31
C GLU A 26 5.79 14.82 13.11
N PRO A 27 6.81 15.67 12.91
CA PRO A 27 7.98 15.74 13.77
C PRO A 27 7.61 15.95 15.25
N SER A 28 8.18 15.15 16.15
CA SER A 28 7.97 15.29 17.59
C SER A 28 8.69 16.54 18.12
N SER A 29 7.94 17.52 18.62
CA SER A 29 8.48 18.68 19.33
C SER A 29 9.02 18.25 20.69
N LYS A 30 10.31 17.92 20.79
CA LYS A 30 10.95 17.76 22.11
C LYS A 30 11.26 19.13 22.71
N SER A 31 10.27 19.69 23.40
CA SER A 31 10.49 20.56 24.57
C SER A 31 10.06 19.80 25.81
N CYS A 32 10.80 20.00 26.89
CA CYS A 32 10.76 19.25 28.13
C CYS A 32 9.38 19.26 28.83
N SER A 33 9.12 18.17 29.57
CA SER A 33 8.08 17.98 30.60
C SER A 33 6.60 18.11 30.21
N GLU A 34 5.97 17.00 29.84
CA GLU A 34 4.79 16.48 30.54
C GLU A 34 4.44 15.07 30.05
N ARG A 35 4.45 14.09 30.97
CA ARG A 35 3.85 12.78 30.72
C ARG A 35 2.34 12.98 30.70
N ARG A 36 1.73 13.09 29.52
CA ARG A 36 0.33 12.73 29.34
C ARG A 36 0.26 11.42 28.58
N SER A 37 -0.26 10.41 29.28
CA SER A 37 -0.51 9.06 28.82
C SER A 37 -1.60 9.06 27.74
N GLY A 38 -1.22 9.29 26.49
CA GLY A 38 -2.02 8.94 25.31
C GLY A 38 -1.66 7.52 24.85
N LYS A 39 -2.59 6.57 24.98
CA LYS A 39 -2.41 5.18 24.51
C LYS A 39 -2.39 5.16 22.97
N SER A 40 -1.21 5.26 22.36
CA SER A 40 -1.03 4.96 20.93
C SER A 40 -0.72 3.46 20.78
N GLY A 41 -1.67 2.72 20.19
CA GLY A 41 -1.60 1.26 19.98
C GLY A 41 -0.71 0.81 18.82
N THR A 42 0.29 1.61 18.40
CA THR A 42 1.16 1.26 17.27
C THR A 42 2.56 0.86 17.74
N HIS A 43 2.99 -0.36 17.40
CA HIS A 43 4.37 -0.81 17.60
C HIS A 43 5.29 -0.22 16.53
N LEU A 44 5.53 1.09 16.58
CA LEU A 44 6.54 1.74 15.74
C LEU A 44 7.97 1.46 16.25
N PRO A 45 8.99 1.42 15.37
CA PRO A 45 10.38 1.24 15.77
C PRO A 45 10.85 2.42 16.63
N ASN A 46 11.74 2.15 17.59
CA ASN A 46 12.21 3.14 18.58
C ASN A 46 12.75 4.44 17.96
N ARG A 47 13.31 4.38 16.74
CA ARG A 47 13.80 5.57 16.02
C ARG A 47 12.66 6.48 15.54
N MET A 48 11.53 5.93 15.09
CA MET A 48 10.33 6.73 14.75
C MET A 48 9.70 7.33 16.00
N LYS A 49 9.55 6.56 17.08
CA LYS A 49 8.93 7.05 18.32
C LYS A 49 9.65 8.27 18.94
N SER A 50 10.95 8.41 18.70
CA SER A 50 11.73 9.55 19.19
C SER A 50 11.65 10.79 18.29
N GLN A 51 11.18 10.66 17.06
CA GLN A 51 11.28 11.69 16.02
C GLN A 51 9.93 12.08 15.43
N TYR A 52 8.91 11.21 15.54
CA TYR A 52 7.63 11.38 14.88
C TYR A 52 6.45 11.02 15.80
N GLN A 53 5.36 11.76 15.63
CA GLN A 53 4.05 11.47 16.17
C GLN A 53 3.11 11.13 15.00
N VAL A 54 2.51 9.94 15.03
CA VAL A 54 1.49 9.57 14.04
C VAL A 54 0.20 10.30 14.35
N VAL A 55 -0.31 11.04 13.38
CA VAL A 55 -1.53 11.85 13.49
C VAL A 55 -2.70 11.25 12.73
N GLY A 56 -2.45 10.34 11.77
CA GLY A 56 -3.49 9.62 11.06
C GLY A 56 -2.97 8.47 10.19
N GLY A 57 -3.88 7.61 9.78
CA GLY A 57 -3.64 6.55 8.80
C GLY A 57 -4.69 6.60 7.70
N ILE A 58 -4.29 6.23 6.47
CA ILE A 58 -5.17 6.24 5.31
C ILE A 58 -5.08 4.87 4.64
N VAL A 59 -6.22 4.27 4.33
CA VAL A 59 -6.33 3.12 3.44
C VAL A 59 -6.97 3.59 2.14
N SER A 60 -6.23 3.50 1.04
CA SER A 60 -6.70 3.89 -0.30
C SER A 60 -6.82 2.65 -1.19
N PRO A 61 -8.04 2.15 -1.46
CA PRO A 61 -8.22 1.00 -2.36
C PRO A 61 -7.84 1.35 -3.80
N VAL A 62 -7.06 0.49 -4.46
CA VAL A 62 -6.63 0.69 -5.87
C VAL A 62 -7.82 0.83 -6.83
N SER A 63 -7.68 1.53 -7.96
CA SER A 63 -8.69 1.51 -9.05
C SER A 63 -8.90 0.12 -9.65
N ASP A 64 -10.12 -0.15 -10.14
CA ASP A 64 -10.44 -1.38 -10.89
C ASP A 64 -9.65 -1.50 -12.21
N GLY A 65 -9.17 -0.37 -12.74
CA GLY A 65 -8.29 -0.31 -13.90
C GLY A 65 -6.92 -0.97 -13.71
N TYR A 66 -6.56 -1.36 -12.47
CA TYR A 66 -5.29 -2.05 -12.18
C TYR A 66 -5.15 -3.41 -12.89
N GLY A 67 -6.27 -4.08 -13.15
CA GLY A 67 -6.27 -5.33 -13.92
C GLY A 67 -5.72 -6.54 -13.16
N LYS A 68 -5.61 -6.49 -11.83
CA LYS A 68 -5.19 -7.65 -11.03
C LYS A 68 -6.22 -8.77 -11.10
N GLN A 69 -5.74 -10.00 -11.30
CA GLN A 69 -6.58 -11.19 -11.26
C GLN A 69 -7.27 -11.34 -9.91
N GLY A 70 -8.57 -11.63 -9.92
CA GLY A 70 -9.38 -11.82 -8.71
C GLY A 70 -9.72 -10.53 -7.96
N LEU A 71 -9.44 -9.36 -8.54
CA LEU A 71 -9.77 -8.07 -7.94
C LEU A 71 -11.27 -7.79 -8.10
N VAL A 72 -12.01 -7.85 -6.99
CA VAL A 72 -13.41 -7.42 -6.94
C VAL A 72 -13.53 -5.90 -7.08
N LEU A 73 -14.70 -5.44 -7.55
CA LEU A 73 -14.96 -4.03 -7.83
C LEU A 73 -14.60 -3.12 -6.65
N ALA A 74 -14.09 -1.94 -6.96
CA ALA A 74 -13.63 -0.92 -6.03
C ALA A 74 -14.70 -0.59 -4.99
N LYS A 75 -15.95 -0.41 -5.41
CA LYS A 75 -17.10 -0.14 -4.53
C LYS A 75 -17.22 -1.13 -3.36
N HIS A 76 -16.95 -2.42 -3.61
CA HIS A 76 -17.03 -3.45 -2.58
C HIS A 76 -15.82 -3.38 -1.65
N ARG A 77 -14.62 -3.14 -2.18
CA ARG A 77 -13.40 -3.00 -1.37
C ARG A 77 -13.48 -1.78 -0.46
N ILE A 78 -13.98 -0.66 -0.95
CA ILE A 78 -14.25 0.55 -0.18
C ILE A 78 -15.25 0.26 0.94
N ALA A 79 -16.40 -0.35 0.61
CA ALA A 79 -17.42 -0.67 1.60
C ALA A 79 -16.86 -1.60 2.70
N MET A 80 -16.16 -2.68 2.32
CA MET A 80 -15.51 -3.58 3.27
C MET A 80 -14.44 -2.88 4.12
N ALA A 81 -13.64 -1.98 3.53
CA ALA A 81 -12.64 -1.21 4.27
C ALA A 81 -13.29 -0.26 5.28
N LYS A 82 -14.38 0.43 4.90
CA LYS A 82 -15.15 1.27 5.82
C LYS A 82 -15.73 0.47 6.97
N LEU A 83 -16.34 -0.68 6.67
CA LEU A 83 -16.87 -1.61 7.69
C LEU A 83 -15.77 -2.10 8.64
N ALA A 84 -14.59 -2.43 8.11
CA ALA A 84 -13.45 -2.89 8.90
C ALA A 84 -12.87 -1.80 9.81
N LEU A 85 -13.03 -0.53 9.43
CA LEU A 85 -12.48 0.62 10.14
C LEU A 85 -13.50 1.37 11.01
N GLN A 86 -14.74 0.88 11.14
CA GLN A 86 -15.80 1.54 11.92
C GLN A 86 -15.40 1.84 13.37
N SER A 87 -14.62 0.95 14.00
CA SER A 87 -14.14 1.13 15.38
C SER A 87 -12.81 1.87 15.48
N SER A 88 -12.20 2.26 14.35
CA SER A 88 -10.93 2.98 14.30
C SER A 88 -11.17 4.47 14.50
N ASN A 89 -10.39 5.09 15.37
CA ASN A 89 -10.43 6.53 15.64
C ASN A 89 -9.29 7.32 14.98
N TRP A 90 -8.41 6.65 14.22
CA TRP A 90 -7.20 7.28 13.64
C TRP A 90 -6.91 6.84 12.21
N VAL A 91 -7.63 5.83 11.68
CA VAL A 91 -7.46 5.34 10.30
C VAL A 91 -8.75 5.55 9.52
N THR A 92 -8.65 6.16 8.35
CA THR A 92 -9.79 6.41 7.45
C THR A 92 -9.59 5.72 6.10
N VAL A 93 -10.67 5.62 5.31
CA VAL A 93 -10.61 5.18 3.92
C VAL A 93 -10.61 6.42 3.03
N ASP A 94 -9.65 6.50 2.11
CA ASP A 94 -9.69 7.44 1.00
C ASP A 94 -10.17 6.72 -0.27
N GLU A 95 -11.09 7.35 -0.99
CA GLU A 95 -11.69 6.77 -2.20
C GLU A 95 -11.10 7.34 -3.48
N TRP A 96 -10.28 8.39 -3.39
CA TRP A 96 -9.85 9.16 -4.55
C TRP A 96 -9.16 8.29 -5.61
N GLU A 97 -8.24 7.40 -5.22
CA GLU A 97 -7.55 6.48 -6.15
C GLU A 97 -8.55 5.56 -6.86
N SER A 98 -9.53 5.07 -6.11
CA SER A 98 -10.51 4.10 -6.58
C SER A 98 -11.53 4.68 -7.58
N GLN A 99 -11.75 6.00 -7.50
CA GLN A 99 -12.66 6.73 -8.38
C GLN A 99 -12.00 7.19 -9.69
N GLN A 100 -10.68 7.00 -9.83
CA GLN A 100 -9.98 7.35 -11.07
C GLN A 100 -10.37 6.40 -12.22
N PRO A 101 -10.56 6.92 -13.44
CA PRO A 101 -11.01 6.14 -14.61
C PRO A 101 -9.96 5.12 -15.11
N ASP A 102 -8.68 5.33 -14.80
CA ASP A 102 -7.58 4.40 -15.07
C ASP A 102 -6.73 4.23 -13.80
N TRP A 103 -5.84 3.24 -13.81
CA TRP A 103 -4.86 3.06 -12.74
C TRP A 103 -3.91 4.25 -12.62
N THR A 104 -3.71 4.68 -11.39
CA THR A 104 -2.87 5.81 -10.99
C THR A 104 -1.59 5.33 -10.34
N GLU A 105 -0.46 5.96 -10.67
CA GLU A 105 0.81 5.69 -10.00
C GLU A 105 0.78 6.18 -8.55
N THR A 106 1.42 5.41 -7.67
CA THR A 106 1.48 5.69 -6.22
C THR A 106 2.13 7.03 -5.90
N GLU A 107 2.96 7.58 -6.78
CA GLU A 107 3.53 8.92 -6.67
C GLU A 107 2.47 10.01 -6.93
N TYR A 108 1.71 9.88 -8.01
CA TYR A 108 0.70 10.86 -8.39
C TYR A 108 -0.37 11.02 -7.30
N GLU A 109 -0.85 9.90 -6.73
CA GLU A 109 -1.74 9.89 -5.56
C GLU A 109 -1.19 10.68 -4.37
N GLN A 110 0.09 10.48 -4.04
CA GLN A 110 0.75 11.19 -2.94
C GLN A 110 0.97 12.68 -3.24
N SER A 111 1.07 13.05 -4.52
CA SER A 111 1.36 14.42 -4.95
C SER A 111 0.12 15.32 -5.09
N THR A 112 -0.99 14.83 -5.68
CA THR A 112 -2.14 15.68 -6.04
C THR A 112 -3.36 15.53 -5.13
N GLY A 113 -3.50 14.41 -4.42
CA GLY A 113 -4.71 14.12 -3.64
C GLY A 113 -4.59 14.39 -2.14
N MET A 114 -3.39 14.30 -1.57
CA MET A 114 -3.23 14.22 -0.10
C MET A 114 -2.40 15.34 0.54
N ASN A 115 -1.53 16.01 -0.22
CA ASN A 115 -0.72 17.12 0.31
C ASN A 115 -1.48 18.47 0.30
N ASP A 116 -2.41 18.67 -0.63
CA ASP A 116 -3.09 19.96 -0.78
C ASP A 116 -4.21 20.14 0.26
N ASP A 117 -4.95 19.07 0.59
CA ASP A 117 -6.06 19.11 1.55
C ASP A 117 -5.62 19.26 3.02
N PHE A 118 -4.40 18.84 3.37
CA PHE A 118 -3.85 19.02 4.73
C PHE A 118 -3.21 20.40 4.96
N CYS A 119 -2.97 21.16 3.89
CA CYS A 119 -2.42 22.52 3.94
C CYS A 119 -3.45 23.60 3.56
N GLY A 120 -4.75 23.32 3.70
CA GLY A 120 -5.83 24.29 3.47
C GLY A 120 -5.98 25.32 4.60
N ASN A 121 -5.57 26.56 4.33
CA ASN A 121 -5.97 27.80 5.01
C ASN A 121 -5.90 27.84 6.55
N THR A 122 -4.72 28.04 7.12
CA THR A 122 -4.60 28.81 8.37
C THR A 122 -3.25 29.55 8.42
N THR A 123 -3.34 30.77 8.94
CA THR A 123 -2.28 31.70 9.35
C THR A 123 -0.90 31.08 9.68
N PRO A 124 0.22 31.82 9.45
CA PRO A 124 1.57 31.35 9.74
C PRO A 124 1.78 31.22 11.26
N LEU A 125 1.41 30.07 11.83
CA LEU A 125 1.64 29.78 13.24
C LEU A 125 2.17 28.35 13.42
N SER A 126 3.49 28.23 13.31
CA SER A 126 4.37 27.37 14.13
C SER A 126 4.05 25.87 14.31
N SER A 127 3.12 25.28 13.57
CA SER A 127 2.81 23.84 13.68
C SER A 127 3.49 23.09 12.52
N PRO A 128 4.29 22.04 12.80
CA PRO A 128 4.97 21.32 11.75
C PRO A 128 3.95 20.59 10.88
N CYS A 129 4.04 20.80 9.56
CA CYS A 129 3.14 20.14 8.60
C CYS A 129 3.33 18.61 8.66
N PRO A 130 2.24 17.82 8.69
CA PRO A 130 2.32 16.37 8.65
C PRO A 130 3.02 15.86 7.40
N GLN A 131 3.91 14.87 7.59
CA GLN A 131 4.56 14.15 6.50
C GLN A 131 3.80 12.88 6.18
N LEU A 132 3.40 12.73 4.92
CA LEU A 132 2.85 11.49 4.40
C LEU A 132 3.97 10.47 4.16
N LYS A 133 3.82 9.25 4.70
CA LYS A 133 4.73 8.13 4.47
C LYS A 133 3.96 6.92 3.95
N LEU A 134 4.55 6.20 3.00
CA LEU A 134 3.94 4.99 2.44
C LEU A 134 4.15 3.80 3.38
N LEU A 135 3.06 3.18 3.82
CA LEU A 135 3.04 1.97 4.64
C LEU A 135 2.96 0.73 3.73
N CYS A 136 3.90 -0.19 3.90
CA CYS A 136 3.97 -1.40 3.07
C CYS A 136 4.48 -2.62 3.84
N GLY A 137 4.25 -3.81 3.30
CA GLY A 137 4.85 -5.06 3.79
C GLY A 137 6.28 -5.25 3.24
N ALA A 138 7.08 -6.11 3.88
CA ALA A 138 8.41 -6.44 3.37
C ALA A 138 8.40 -7.08 1.97
N ASP A 139 7.31 -7.77 1.62
CA ASP A 139 7.09 -8.33 0.28
C ASP A 139 6.91 -7.25 -0.80
N PHE A 140 6.49 -6.05 -0.44
CA PHE A 140 6.38 -4.91 -1.34
C PHE A 140 7.76 -4.35 -1.73
N LEU A 141 8.75 -4.35 -0.82
CA LEU A 141 10.10 -3.87 -1.13
C LEU A 141 10.76 -4.68 -2.24
N ASP A 142 10.51 -5.98 -2.28
CA ASP A 142 11.03 -6.84 -3.35
C ASP A 142 10.39 -6.53 -4.70
N THR A 143 9.22 -5.88 -4.74
CA THR A 143 8.59 -5.48 -6.02
C THR A 143 9.36 -4.39 -6.74
N PHE A 144 10.15 -3.57 -6.04
CA PHE A 144 11.04 -2.59 -6.67
C PHE A 144 12.13 -3.23 -7.52
N LYS A 145 12.44 -4.51 -7.29
CA LYS A 145 13.42 -5.28 -8.07
C LYS A 145 12.83 -5.88 -9.35
N ILE A 146 11.50 -5.84 -9.53
CA ILE A 146 10.84 -6.45 -10.68
C ILE A 146 11.01 -5.52 -11.90
N PRO A 147 11.72 -5.95 -12.96
CA PRO A 147 11.91 -5.13 -14.15
C PRO A 147 10.58 -4.76 -14.79
N GLY A 148 10.42 -3.48 -15.14
CA GLY A 148 9.22 -2.99 -15.82
C GLY A 148 8.02 -2.71 -14.90
N LEU A 149 8.11 -2.97 -13.58
CA LEU A 149 7.02 -2.71 -12.64
C LEU A 149 7.08 -1.30 -12.06
N TRP A 150 8.29 -0.81 -11.80
CA TRP A 150 8.57 0.52 -11.25
C TRP A 150 9.59 1.24 -12.14
N ARG A 151 9.41 2.55 -12.30
CA ARG A 151 10.44 3.41 -12.88
C ARG A 151 11.42 3.81 -11.78
N ASP A 152 12.71 3.87 -12.10
CA ASP A 152 13.73 4.23 -11.11
C ASP A 152 13.51 5.62 -10.51
N ASP A 153 13.09 6.59 -11.34
CA ASP A 153 12.73 7.95 -10.90
C ASP A 153 11.61 7.94 -9.85
N HIS A 154 10.60 7.08 -10.04
CA HIS A 154 9.46 6.97 -9.14
C HIS A 154 9.86 6.34 -7.81
N VAL A 155 10.76 5.36 -7.83
CA VAL A 155 11.30 4.77 -6.59
C VAL A 155 12.11 5.82 -5.83
N GLU A 156 12.96 6.59 -6.51
CA GLU A 156 13.73 7.67 -5.90
C GLU A 156 12.80 8.76 -5.31
N GLU A 157 11.71 9.15 -5.98
CA GLU A 157 10.75 10.12 -5.45
C GLU A 157 9.98 9.57 -4.25
N VAL A 158 9.40 8.37 -4.35
CA VAL A 158 8.62 7.76 -3.25
C VAL A 158 9.46 7.67 -1.98
N VAL A 159 10.71 7.21 -2.10
CA VAL A 159 11.60 7.01 -0.94
C VAL A 159 12.29 8.32 -0.52
N GLY A 160 12.55 9.22 -1.46
CA GLY A 160 13.17 10.51 -1.20
C GLY A 160 12.23 11.53 -0.56
N ARG A 161 11.07 11.77 -1.18
CA ARG A 161 10.12 12.83 -0.80
C ARG A 161 9.19 12.41 0.33
N PHE A 162 8.62 11.21 0.25
CA PHE A 162 7.59 10.76 1.21
C PHE A 162 8.19 9.86 2.30
N GLY A 163 8.90 8.83 1.86
CA GLY A 163 9.51 7.83 2.73
C GLY A 163 8.64 6.59 2.92
N LEU A 164 9.26 5.55 3.47
CA LEU A 164 8.68 4.23 3.59
C LEU A 164 8.61 3.79 5.04
N VAL A 165 7.47 3.23 5.45
CA VAL A 165 7.31 2.43 6.67
C VAL A 165 7.05 1.00 6.23
N CYS A 166 8.05 0.14 6.39
CA CYS A 166 7.99 -1.25 5.96
C CYS A 166 7.79 -2.16 7.17
N VAL A 167 6.67 -2.88 7.20
CA VAL A 167 6.36 -3.90 8.23
C VAL A 167 6.78 -5.27 7.73
N SER A 168 7.74 -5.91 8.41
CA SER A 168 8.13 -7.27 8.08
C SER A 168 7.30 -8.29 8.83
N ARG A 169 6.79 -9.27 8.08
CA ARG A 169 6.10 -10.47 8.59
C ARG A 169 6.93 -11.71 8.25
N GLY A 170 6.97 -12.67 9.17
CA GLY A 170 7.61 -13.96 8.94
C GLY A 170 9.15 -13.89 8.79
N GLY A 171 9.69 -14.65 7.84
CA GLY A 171 11.14 -14.77 7.63
C GLY A 171 11.76 -13.74 6.67
N LEU A 172 10.96 -12.81 6.13
CA LEU A 172 11.44 -11.79 5.19
C LEU A 172 12.44 -10.84 5.87
N GLN A 173 13.53 -10.52 5.16
CA GLN A 173 14.63 -9.68 5.65
C GLN A 173 14.61 -8.32 4.92
N PRO A 174 13.75 -7.36 5.31
CA PRO A 174 13.67 -6.07 4.63
C PRO A 174 14.99 -5.28 4.71
N GLU A 175 15.80 -5.51 5.74
CA GLU A 175 17.13 -4.90 5.89
C GLU A 175 18.04 -5.26 4.70
N ARG A 176 17.96 -6.52 4.26
CA ARG A 176 18.71 -7.03 3.11
C ARG A 176 18.19 -6.43 1.81
N ALA A 177 16.87 -6.36 1.64
CA ALA A 177 16.25 -5.75 0.45
C ALA A 177 16.66 -4.27 0.30
N VAL A 178 16.71 -3.52 1.40
CA VAL A 178 17.19 -2.13 1.40
C VAL A 178 18.69 -2.05 1.08
N HIS A 179 19.51 -2.95 1.65
CA HIS A 179 20.95 -2.94 1.44
C HIS A 179 21.37 -3.27 0.00
N GLU A 180 20.67 -4.20 -0.65
CA GLU A 180 20.96 -4.64 -2.02
C GLU A 180 20.56 -3.62 -3.10
N SER A 181 19.81 -2.58 -2.76
CA SER A 181 19.41 -1.51 -3.68
C SER A 181 20.13 -0.22 -3.35
N ASP A 182 20.87 0.33 -4.31
CA ASP A 182 21.60 1.60 -4.16
C ASP A 182 20.65 2.77 -3.88
N THR A 183 19.49 2.81 -4.55
CA THR A 183 18.44 3.82 -4.34
C THR A 183 17.88 3.77 -2.93
N LEU A 184 17.50 2.58 -2.46
CA LEU A 184 16.97 2.42 -1.10
C LEU A 184 18.04 2.68 -0.02
N SER A 185 19.28 2.24 -0.27
CA SER A 185 20.42 2.45 0.63
C SER A 185 20.77 3.93 0.79
N ARG A 186 20.82 4.71 -0.30
CA ARG A 186 21.06 6.17 -0.26
C ARG A 186 20.01 6.91 0.58
N ARG A 187 18.75 6.46 0.52
CA ARG A 187 17.62 7.05 1.26
C ARG A 187 17.24 6.32 2.55
N ARG A 188 18.13 5.47 3.09
CA ARG A 188 17.88 4.66 4.31
C ARG A 188 17.43 5.47 5.53
N HIS A 189 17.77 6.76 5.61
CA HIS A 189 17.32 7.62 6.70
C HIS A 189 15.79 7.84 6.70
N ASN A 190 15.15 7.78 5.54
CA ASN A 190 13.70 7.96 5.34
C ASN A 190 12.94 6.62 5.15
N ILE A 191 13.62 5.49 5.38
CA ILE A 191 13.03 4.14 5.39
C ILE A 191 13.02 3.63 6.84
N PHE A 192 11.84 3.23 7.31
CA PHE A 192 11.61 2.78 8.66
C PHE A 192 11.15 1.33 8.65
N LEU A 193 12.01 0.45 9.16
CA LEU A 193 11.75 -0.98 9.23
C LEU A 193 11.09 -1.31 10.56
N VAL A 194 9.91 -1.91 10.50
CA VAL A 194 9.08 -2.28 11.65
C VAL A 194 9.01 -3.80 11.73
N ARG A 195 9.48 -4.37 12.84
CA ARG A 195 9.39 -5.80 13.09
C ARG A 195 8.08 -6.12 13.80
N GLU A 196 7.26 -6.98 13.19
CA GLU A 196 6.07 -7.52 13.82
C GLU A 196 6.47 -8.66 14.79
N TRP A 197 6.07 -8.56 16.06
CA TRP A 197 6.40 -9.57 17.08
C TRP A 197 5.40 -10.71 17.14
N VAL A 198 4.14 -10.44 16.75
CA VAL A 198 3.06 -11.43 16.71
C VAL A 198 2.75 -11.72 15.25
N LYS A 199 2.97 -12.96 14.81
CA LYS A 199 2.74 -13.35 13.43
C LYS A 199 1.23 -13.34 13.13
N ASN A 200 0.78 -12.42 12.29
CA ASN A 200 -0.53 -12.51 11.65
C ASN A 200 -0.34 -12.88 10.18
N GLU A 201 -0.35 -14.19 9.90
CA GLU A 201 -0.11 -14.74 8.55
C GLU A 201 -1.37 -14.74 7.66
N THR A 202 -2.44 -14.09 8.08
CA THR A 202 -3.69 -14.03 7.31
C THR A 202 -3.49 -13.19 6.03
N SER A 203 -3.46 -13.85 4.86
CA SER A 203 -3.44 -13.16 3.57
C SER A 203 -4.83 -13.05 2.95
N ALA A 204 -5.06 -11.98 2.16
CA ALA A 204 -6.32 -11.82 1.42
C ALA A 204 -6.57 -12.99 0.45
N THR A 205 -5.51 -13.60 -0.11
CA THR A 205 -5.63 -14.76 -1.01
C THR A 205 -6.14 -16.00 -0.28
N GLU A 206 -5.70 -16.22 0.96
CA GLU A 206 -6.20 -17.33 1.79
C GLU A 206 -7.64 -17.11 2.24
N VAL A 207 -8.00 -15.89 2.62
CA VAL A 207 -9.39 -15.52 2.95
C VAL A 207 -10.31 -15.79 1.77
N ARG A 208 -9.96 -15.32 0.56
CA ARG A 208 -10.76 -15.58 -0.65
C ARG A 208 -10.85 -17.08 -0.96
N ARG A 209 -9.78 -17.84 -0.76
CA ARG A 209 -9.77 -19.30 -0.97
C ARG A 209 -10.67 -20.03 0.04
N ALA A 210 -10.64 -19.62 1.30
CA ALA A 210 -11.49 -20.19 2.35
C ALA A 210 -12.97 -19.94 2.04
N LEU A 211 -13.33 -18.72 1.65
CA LEU A 211 -14.69 -18.35 1.24
C LEU A 211 -15.19 -19.20 0.06
N ARG A 212 -14.39 -19.38 -1.01
CA ARG A 212 -14.75 -20.26 -2.13
C ARG A 212 -15.00 -21.72 -1.73
N ARG A 213 -14.34 -22.17 -0.67
CA ARG A 213 -14.46 -23.55 -0.15
C ARG A 213 -15.56 -23.68 0.92
N ASN A 214 -16.38 -22.64 1.14
CA ASN A 214 -17.34 -22.57 2.24
C ASN A 214 -16.71 -22.86 3.61
N LEU A 215 -15.45 -22.48 3.81
CA LEU A 215 -14.79 -22.55 5.11
C LEU A 215 -15.06 -21.27 5.89
N SER A 216 -15.16 -21.39 7.20
CA SER A 216 -15.32 -20.24 8.08
C SER A 216 -14.09 -19.33 8.02
N VAL A 217 -14.34 -18.02 7.88
CA VAL A 217 -13.33 -16.95 8.01
C VAL A 217 -13.57 -16.09 9.26
N LYS A 218 -14.42 -16.57 10.18
CA LYS A 218 -14.66 -15.91 11.46
C LYS A 218 -13.34 -15.74 12.21
N TYR A 219 -13.17 -14.59 12.86
CA TYR A 219 -11.95 -14.19 13.58
C TYR A 219 -10.72 -13.87 12.70
N LEU A 220 -10.80 -14.06 11.37
CA LEU A 220 -9.77 -13.60 10.44
C LEU A 220 -10.04 -12.18 9.94
N ILE A 221 -11.32 -11.84 9.80
CA ILE A 221 -11.82 -10.52 9.38
C ILE A 221 -13.03 -10.12 10.26
N PRO A 222 -13.37 -8.82 10.34
CA PRO A 222 -14.49 -8.35 11.16
C PRO A 222 -15.84 -8.94 10.72
N ASP A 223 -16.73 -9.21 11.68
CA ASP A 223 -18.03 -9.84 11.43
C ASP A 223 -18.88 -9.01 10.43
N SER A 224 -18.85 -7.68 10.51
CA SER A 224 -19.54 -6.79 9.57
C SER A 224 -19.06 -6.96 8.12
N VAL A 225 -17.77 -7.27 7.93
CA VAL A 225 -17.19 -7.54 6.60
C VAL A 225 -17.64 -8.92 6.10
N ILE A 226 -17.71 -9.92 6.99
CA ILE A 226 -18.21 -11.27 6.66
C ILE A 226 -19.67 -11.18 6.17
N GLU A 227 -20.52 -10.47 6.93
CA GLU A 227 -21.92 -10.25 6.55
C GLU A 227 -22.04 -9.59 5.18
N TYR A 228 -21.27 -8.53 4.92
CA TYR A 228 -21.24 -7.84 3.64
C TYR A 228 -20.84 -8.77 2.48
N ILE A 229 -19.81 -9.60 2.68
CA ILE A 229 -19.34 -10.58 1.68
C ILE A 229 -20.47 -11.55 1.31
N HIS A 230 -21.20 -12.06 2.30
CA HIS A 230 -22.30 -12.99 2.07
C HIS A 230 -23.50 -12.31 1.39
N GLN A 231 -23.88 -11.11 1.82
CA GLN A 231 -24.99 -10.35 1.24
C GLN A 231 -24.78 -10.03 -0.24
N HIS A 232 -23.54 -9.76 -0.64
CA HIS A 232 -23.18 -9.42 -2.01
C HIS A 232 -22.61 -10.58 -2.83
N ASN A 233 -22.59 -11.80 -2.28
CA ASN A 233 -22.03 -13.00 -2.91
C ASN A 233 -20.63 -12.78 -3.51
N LEU A 234 -19.72 -12.20 -2.70
CA LEU A 234 -18.37 -11.88 -3.13
C LEU A 234 -17.43 -13.09 -2.98
N TYR A 235 -16.35 -13.09 -3.76
CA TYR A 235 -15.28 -14.09 -3.69
C TYR A 235 -15.67 -15.51 -4.12
N THR A 236 -16.44 -15.62 -5.22
CA THR A 236 -16.76 -16.87 -5.93
C THR A 236 -15.65 -17.29 -6.91
N ASP A 237 -15.77 -18.48 -7.51
CA ASP A 237 -14.86 -18.93 -8.59
C ASP A 237 -14.84 -17.97 -9.79
N ASP A 238 -16.00 -17.41 -10.17
CA ASP A 238 -16.10 -16.42 -11.24
C ASP A 238 -15.34 -15.14 -10.90
N SER A 239 -15.46 -14.68 -9.64
CA SER A 239 -14.74 -13.48 -9.21
C SER A 239 -13.23 -13.67 -9.22
N GLU A 240 -12.70 -14.87 -8.90
CA GLU A 240 -11.25 -15.16 -8.92
C GLU A 240 -10.70 -15.26 -10.35
N ARG A 241 -11.57 -15.56 -11.33
CA ARG A 241 -11.22 -15.58 -12.76
C ARG A 241 -11.26 -14.21 -13.42
N ARG A 242 -11.81 -13.18 -12.75
CA ARG A 242 -11.81 -11.81 -13.26
C ARG A 242 -10.37 -11.36 -13.54
N ASN A 243 -10.14 -10.72 -14.69
CA ASN A 243 -8.83 -10.30 -15.19
C ASN A 243 -7.79 -11.44 -15.37
N LYS A 244 -8.22 -12.70 -15.47
CA LYS A 244 -7.30 -13.81 -15.78
C LYS A 244 -6.68 -13.61 -17.16
N GLY A 245 -5.35 -13.61 -17.22
CA GLY A 245 -4.60 -13.37 -18.45
C GLY A 245 -4.44 -11.89 -18.82
N THR A 246 -4.99 -10.97 -18.02
CA THR A 246 -4.75 -9.53 -18.18
C THR A 246 -3.38 -9.18 -17.60
N VAL A 247 -2.57 -8.45 -18.37
CA VAL A 247 -1.31 -7.89 -17.89
C VAL A 247 -1.63 -6.75 -16.92
N LEU A 248 -0.91 -6.71 -15.78
CA LEU A 248 -1.09 -5.62 -14.81
C LEU A 248 -0.85 -4.26 -15.48
N ARG A 249 -1.70 -3.28 -15.17
CA ARG A 249 -1.66 -1.97 -15.81
C ARG A 249 -0.30 -1.24 -15.74
N PRO A 250 0.48 -1.31 -14.63
CA PRO A 250 1.83 -0.74 -14.61
C PRO A 250 2.76 -1.35 -15.66
N LEU A 251 2.74 -2.67 -15.82
CA LEU A 251 3.54 -3.37 -16.82
C LEU A 251 3.10 -2.98 -18.24
N ALA A 252 1.80 -2.86 -18.47
CA ALA A 252 1.25 -2.50 -19.77
C ALA A 252 1.59 -1.05 -20.20
N LYS A 253 1.65 -0.09 -19.25
CA LYS A 253 2.03 1.30 -19.54
C LYS A 253 3.50 1.42 -19.95
N GLN A 254 4.38 0.60 -19.38
CA GLN A 254 5.82 0.64 -19.69
C GLN A 254 6.20 -0.04 -21.00
N VAL A 255 5.35 -0.92 -21.53
CA VAL A 255 5.56 -1.62 -22.82
C VAL A 255 5.11 -0.78 -24.02
N GLN A 256 4.45 0.37 -23.83
CA GLN A 256 4.17 1.26 -24.96
C GLN A 256 5.49 1.81 -25.51
N PRO A 257 5.81 1.58 -26.80
CA PRO A 257 7.04 2.09 -27.38
C PRO A 257 7.02 3.61 -27.32
N VAL A 258 8.11 4.19 -26.82
CA VAL A 258 8.46 5.58 -27.03
C VAL A 258 8.22 5.86 -28.51
N LYS A 259 7.22 6.69 -28.84
CA LYS A 259 7.08 7.20 -30.19
C LYS A 259 8.36 7.97 -30.47
N SER A 260 9.24 7.40 -31.29
CA SER A 260 10.35 8.13 -31.90
C SER A 260 9.74 9.35 -32.57
N LEU A 261 9.98 10.52 -31.98
CA LEU A 261 9.75 11.80 -32.64
C LEU A 261 10.90 11.97 -33.64
N ASP A 262 10.75 11.35 -34.81
CA ASP A 262 11.45 11.79 -36.01
C ASP A 262 10.56 12.82 -36.71
N GLY A 263 11.04 14.05 -36.76
CA GLY A 263 10.45 15.20 -37.45
C GLY A 263 11.43 16.35 -37.47
#